data_AF-G5BUZ8-F1
#
_entry.id   AF-G5BUZ8-F1
#
_cell.length_a   1.000
_cell.length_b   1.000
_cell.length_c   1.000
_cell.angle_alpha   90.00
_cell.angle_beta   90.00
_cell.angle_gamma   90.00
#
_symmetry.space_group_name_H-M   'P 1'
#
loop_
_entity.id
_entity.type
_entity.pdbx_description
1 polymer ?
#
loop_
_entity_poly.entity_id
_entity_poly.type
_entity_poly.pdbx_seq_one_letter_code
_entity_poly.pdbx_strand_id
1 'polypeptide(L)'
;MLAAITYTIIWGIFFILVALLFVISLFLSNLDKALHSAGIDSGFIIFGTNLSNPLNMLLPVLQTVFPLDYILITIIIMYFIFTSMAGIRNIGIWFFWVRLYKIRRGRTRPQALLFLCMILLLIVLHTSYMIYSLAPQYVMYGSQNYLIESNVTSDDHKSNSTLSVPKRCDADAPEDQCTVTRTYLFLHKFWFFSAAYYFGNWAFLGVFLIGLIVSCCKGKKSVIEGIDEDSDLSDEEPSAYSV
;
A
#
# COMPACT_ATOMS: atom_id res chain seq x y z
N MET A 1 20.62 -27.77 -4.67
CA MET A 1 21.28 -26.54 -4.17
C MET A 1 21.17 -25.39 -5.17
N LEU A 2 21.70 -25.51 -6.40
CA LEU A 2 21.61 -24.45 -7.42
C LEU A 2 20.16 -24.02 -7.76
N ALA A 3 19.25 -24.99 -7.93
CA ALA A 3 17.82 -24.70 -8.19
C ALA A 3 17.13 -23.96 -7.04
N ALA A 4 17.51 -24.23 -5.78
CA ALA A 4 16.97 -23.54 -4.62
C ALA A 4 17.46 -22.09 -4.53
N ILE A 5 18.72 -21.85 -4.91
CA ILE A 5 19.31 -20.50 -4.99
C ILE A 5 18.65 -19.68 -6.10
N THR A 6 18.40 -20.28 -7.26
CA THR A 6 17.70 -19.58 -8.36
C THR A 6 16.29 -19.22 -7.95
N TYR A 7 15.57 -20.11 -7.25
CA TYR A 7 14.22 -19.84 -6.76
C TYR A 7 14.16 -18.67 -5.77
N THR A 8 15.09 -18.60 -4.81
CA THR A 8 15.13 -17.49 -3.84
C THR A 8 15.45 -16.15 -4.51
N ILE A 9 16.34 -16.15 -5.51
CA ILE A 9 16.65 -14.96 -6.29
C ILE A 9 15.43 -14.50 -7.11
N ILE A 10 14.73 -15.42 -7.78
CA ILE A 10 13.52 -15.10 -8.57
C ILE A 10 12.46 -14.46 -7.68
N TRP A 11 12.17 -15.04 -6.52
CA TRP A 11 11.21 -14.47 -5.57
C TRP A 11 11.64 -13.12 -5.03
N GLY A 12 12.93 -12.94 -4.74
CA GLY A 12 13.48 -11.64 -4.33
C GLY A 12 13.28 -10.56 -5.38
N ILE A 13 13.57 -10.87 -6.66
CA ILE A 13 13.36 -9.95 -7.78
C ILE A 13 11.87 -9.62 -7.93
N PHE A 14 10.99 -10.63 -7.85
CA PHE A 14 9.55 -10.43 -7.91
C PHE A 14 9.06 -9.47 -6.81
N PHE A 15 9.47 -9.67 -5.56
CA PHE A 15 9.07 -8.80 -4.45
C PHE A 15 9.61 -7.38 -4.55
N ILE A 16 10.82 -7.19 -5.11
CA ILE A 16 11.37 -5.85 -5.39
C ILE A 16 10.57 -5.16 -6.50
N LEU A 17 10.22 -5.89 -7.57
CA LEU A 17 9.43 -5.34 -8.66
C LEU A 17 8.04 -4.90 -8.18
N VAL A 18 7.39 -5.72 -7.35
CA VAL A 18 6.12 -5.36 -6.70
C VAL A 18 6.28 -4.12 -5.82
N ALA A 19 7.35 -4.03 -5.02
CA ALA A 19 7.64 -2.85 -4.20
C ALA A 19 7.80 -1.59 -5.04
N LEU A 20 8.55 -1.67 -6.15
CA LEU A 20 8.76 -0.56 -7.08
C LEU A 20 7.45 -0.11 -7.72
N LEU A 21 6.57 -1.07 -8.10
CA LEU A 21 5.24 -0.76 -8.62
C LEU A 21 4.44 0.08 -7.62
N PHE A 22 4.42 -0.32 -6.33
CA PHE A 22 3.74 0.47 -5.29
C PHE A 22 4.35 1.85 -5.08
N VAL A 23 5.67 1.96 -5.11
CA VAL A 23 6.39 3.22 -4.90
C VAL A 23 6.15 4.18 -6.05
N ILE A 24 6.20 3.72 -7.30
CA ILE A 24 5.86 4.53 -8.47
C ILE A 24 4.39 4.95 -8.42
N SER A 25 3.50 4.02 -8.09
CA SER A 25 2.07 4.27 -7.92
C SER A 25 1.81 5.38 -6.89
N LEU A 26 2.37 5.23 -5.69
CA LEU A 26 2.26 6.24 -4.63
C LEU A 26 2.90 7.57 -5.04
N PHE A 27 4.07 7.54 -5.67
CA PHE A 27 4.74 8.76 -6.13
C PHE A 27 3.87 9.53 -7.12
N LEU A 28 3.32 8.87 -8.14
CA LEU A 28 2.43 9.50 -9.12
C LEU A 28 1.17 10.06 -8.46
N SER A 29 0.54 9.30 -7.55
CA SER A 29 -0.65 9.77 -6.83
C SER A 29 -0.38 10.96 -5.92
N ASN A 30 0.78 11.04 -5.27
CA ASN A 30 1.15 12.19 -4.44
C ASN A 30 1.64 13.38 -5.28
N LEU A 31 2.26 13.14 -6.43
CA LEU A 31 2.63 14.18 -7.39
C LEU A 31 1.38 14.85 -7.98
N ASP A 32 0.36 14.07 -8.34
CA ASP A 32 -0.92 14.60 -8.79
C ASP A 32 -1.57 15.49 -7.71
N LYS A 33 -1.51 15.06 -6.44
CA LYS A 33 -1.95 15.87 -5.29
C LYS A 33 -1.16 17.16 -5.14
N ALA A 34 0.16 17.11 -5.37
CA ALA A 34 1.02 18.28 -5.24
C ALA A 34 0.76 19.32 -6.34
N LEU A 35 0.49 18.87 -7.58
CA LEU A 35 0.35 19.75 -8.74
C LEU A 35 -1.06 20.35 -8.89
N HIS A 36 -2.10 19.61 -8.53
CA HIS A 36 -3.49 19.98 -8.84
C HIS A 36 -4.37 20.24 -7.61
N SER A 37 -3.83 20.18 -6.39
CA SER A 37 -4.66 20.38 -5.20
C SER A 37 -4.77 21.83 -4.74
N ALA A 38 -5.90 22.14 -4.09
CA ALA A 38 -6.26 23.43 -3.48
C ALA A 38 -5.46 23.79 -2.20
N GLY A 39 -4.20 23.35 -2.08
CA GLY A 39 -3.26 23.76 -1.03
C GLY A 39 -3.35 23.02 0.32
N ILE A 40 -2.57 23.48 1.30
CA ILE A 40 -2.40 22.87 2.62
C ILE A 40 -3.67 22.97 3.46
N ASP A 41 -4.39 24.09 3.41
CA ASP A 41 -5.58 24.37 4.25
C ASP A 41 -6.80 23.51 3.91
N SER A 42 -6.79 22.92 2.72
CA SER A 42 -7.82 21.99 2.26
C SER A 42 -7.42 20.53 2.48
N GLY A 43 -6.18 20.24 2.90
CA GLY A 43 -5.72 18.86 3.15
C GLY A 43 -5.38 18.06 1.90
N PHE A 44 -4.96 18.76 0.84
CA PHE A 44 -4.55 18.19 -0.44
C PHE A 44 -5.65 17.38 -1.17
N ILE A 45 -6.87 17.94 -1.21
CA ILE A 45 -8.01 17.33 -1.93
C ILE A 45 -7.80 17.51 -3.44
N ILE A 46 -7.99 16.43 -4.20
CA ILE A 46 -8.02 16.47 -5.66
C ILE A 46 -9.47 16.23 -6.10
N PHE A 47 -10.02 17.15 -6.90
CA PHE A 47 -11.34 17.03 -7.52
C PHE A 47 -11.26 16.44 -8.94
N GLY A 48 -10.32 15.52 -9.20
CA GLY A 48 -10.17 14.83 -10.48
C GLY A 48 -8.72 14.39 -10.75
N THR A 49 -8.51 13.11 -11.06
CA THR A 49 -7.17 12.57 -11.30
C THR A 49 -6.75 12.78 -12.75
N ASN A 50 -5.82 13.70 -13.03
CA ASN A 50 -5.27 13.87 -14.38
C ASN A 50 -4.10 12.90 -14.64
N LEU A 51 -3.30 12.59 -13.61
CA LEU A 51 -2.24 11.58 -13.67
C LEU A 51 -2.73 10.23 -13.14
N SER A 52 -3.09 9.34 -14.06
CA SER A 52 -3.57 8.00 -13.69
C SER A 52 -2.44 7.09 -13.21
N ASN A 53 -2.44 6.79 -11.90
CA ASN A 53 -1.60 5.76 -11.30
C ASN A 53 -1.96 4.37 -11.87
N PRO A 54 -0.98 3.50 -12.20
CA PRO A 54 -1.23 2.15 -12.74
C PRO A 54 -2.18 1.30 -11.87
N LEU A 55 -2.10 1.40 -10.54
CA LEU A 55 -3.02 0.68 -9.64
C LEU A 55 -4.45 1.24 -9.69
N ASN A 56 -4.60 2.57 -9.84
CA ASN A 56 -5.91 3.20 -9.98
C ASN A 56 -6.63 2.78 -11.28
N MET A 57 -5.90 2.44 -12.33
CA MET A 57 -6.48 1.89 -13.57
C MET A 57 -6.79 0.39 -13.44
N LEU A 58 -5.91 -0.36 -12.77
CA LEU A 58 -6.00 -1.80 -12.66
C LEU A 58 -7.18 -2.28 -11.81
N LEU A 59 -7.33 -1.76 -10.58
CA LEU A 59 -8.35 -2.24 -9.64
C LEU A 59 -9.79 -2.09 -10.18
N PRO A 60 -10.18 -0.94 -10.79
CA PRO A 60 -11.50 -0.74 -11.37
C PRO A 60 -11.82 -1.67 -12.56
N VAL A 61 -10.81 -2.10 -13.31
CA VAL A 61 -10.95 -3.07 -14.42
C VAL A 61 -11.13 -4.47 -13.85
N LEU A 62 -10.32 -4.85 -12.86
CA LEU A 62 -10.43 -6.15 -12.20
C LEU A 62 -11.79 -6.37 -11.52
N GLN A 63 -12.42 -5.28 -11.05
CA GLN A 63 -13.76 -5.32 -10.46
C GLN A 63 -14.84 -5.81 -11.45
N THR A 64 -14.62 -5.74 -12.77
CA THR A 64 -15.58 -6.27 -13.76
C THR A 64 -15.70 -7.79 -13.70
N VAL A 65 -14.66 -8.49 -13.21
CA VAL A 65 -14.63 -9.95 -13.07
C VAL A 65 -14.62 -10.31 -11.59
N PHE A 66 -15.80 -10.37 -11.00
CA PHE A 66 -15.96 -10.79 -9.60
C PHE A 66 -15.45 -12.23 -9.39
N PRO A 67 -14.68 -12.55 -8.32
CA PRO A 67 -14.25 -11.75 -7.16
C PRO A 67 -12.76 -11.35 -7.19
N LEU A 68 -12.21 -11.10 -8.38
CA LEU A 68 -10.76 -11.01 -8.58
C LEU A 68 -10.13 -9.79 -7.87
N ASP A 69 -10.85 -8.68 -7.77
CA ASP A 69 -10.45 -7.48 -7.04
C ASP A 69 -10.21 -7.74 -5.54
N TYR A 70 -11.08 -8.50 -4.87
CA TYR A 70 -10.90 -8.89 -3.47
C TYR A 70 -9.67 -9.77 -3.25
N ILE A 71 -9.43 -10.71 -4.16
CA ILE A 71 -8.25 -11.56 -4.11
C ILE A 71 -6.99 -10.70 -4.24
N LEU A 72 -6.96 -9.76 -5.20
CA LEU A 72 -5.83 -8.86 -5.39
C LEU A 72 -5.60 -7.99 -4.14
N ILE A 73 -6.63 -7.33 -3.61
CA ILE A 73 -6.50 -6.49 -2.41
C ILE A 73 -5.98 -7.32 -1.22
N THR A 74 -6.48 -8.54 -1.06
CA THR A 74 -6.02 -9.46 -0.01
C THR A 74 -4.54 -9.80 -0.18
N ILE A 75 -4.10 -10.09 -1.41
CA ILE A 75 -2.67 -10.35 -1.70
C ILE A 75 -1.82 -9.12 -1.38
N ILE A 76 -2.28 -7.92 -1.73
CA ILE A 76 -1.57 -6.66 -1.44
C ILE A 76 -1.43 -6.46 0.07
N ILE A 77 -2.52 -6.59 0.83
CA ILE A 77 -2.50 -6.44 2.30
C ILE A 77 -1.57 -7.48 2.93
N MET A 78 -1.70 -8.75 2.52
CA MET A 78 -0.84 -9.83 3.01
C MET A 78 0.63 -9.55 2.71
N TYR A 79 0.95 -9.05 1.52
CA TYR A 79 2.30 -8.65 1.15
C TYR A 79 2.86 -7.57 2.09
N PHE A 80 2.10 -6.51 2.38
CA PHE A 80 2.55 -5.46 3.31
C PHE A 80 2.72 -5.98 4.75
N ILE A 81 1.83 -6.87 5.21
CA ILE A 81 1.95 -7.51 6.53
C ILE A 81 3.22 -8.36 6.59
N PHE A 82 3.43 -9.26 5.63
CA PHE A 82 4.59 -10.16 5.64
C PHE A 82 5.91 -9.42 5.50
N THR A 83 5.99 -8.43 4.61
CA THR A 83 7.20 -7.61 4.44
C THR A 83 7.51 -6.80 5.69
N SER A 84 6.49 -6.20 6.31
CA SER A 84 6.66 -5.46 7.57
C SER A 84 7.08 -6.37 8.72
N MET A 85 6.48 -7.56 8.85
CA MET A 85 6.88 -8.56 9.84
C MET A 85 8.33 -9.01 9.64
N ALA A 86 8.75 -9.25 8.40
CA ALA A 86 10.14 -9.58 8.08
C ALA A 86 11.09 -8.42 8.43
N GLY A 87 10.71 -7.18 8.13
CA GLY A 87 11.47 -5.98 8.47
C GLY A 87 11.63 -5.79 9.98
N ILE A 88 10.52 -5.86 10.73
CA ILE A 88 10.50 -5.75 12.19
C ILE A 88 11.31 -6.87 12.85
N ARG A 89 11.26 -8.10 12.31
CA ARG A 89 12.06 -9.22 12.82
C ARG A 89 13.57 -8.97 12.65
N ASN A 90 13.98 -8.43 11.51
CA ASN A 90 15.40 -8.22 11.19
C ASN A 90 15.97 -6.97 11.89
N ILE A 91 15.20 -5.88 11.98
CA ILE A 91 15.62 -4.61 12.60
C ILE A 91 15.42 -4.63 14.13
N GLY A 92 14.36 -5.29 14.62
CA GLY A 92 13.87 -5.18 15.99
C GLY A 92 13.01 -3.93 16.21
N ILE A 93 12.46 -3.77 17.42
CA ILE A 93 11.65 -2.60 17.79
C ILE A 93 12.58 -1.51 18.34
N TRP A 94 12.64 -0.37 17.65
CA TRP A 94 13.39 0.82 18.05
C TRP A 94 12.43 1.88 18.59
N PHE A 95 12.82 2.57 19.65
CA PHE A 95 12.12 3.74 20.17
C PHE A 95 13.16 4.84 20.40
N PHE A 96 13.02 5.99 19.71
CA PHE A 96 13.90 7.16 19.84
C PHE A 96 15.42 6.81 19.91
N TRP A 97 15.90 5.94 19.00
CA TRP A 97 17.30 5.44 18.93
C TRP A 97 17.74 4.38 19.93
N VAL A 98 16.90 3.96 20.86
CA VAL A 98 17.19 2.82 21.73
C VAL A 98 16.48 1.57 21.20
N ARG A 99 17.23 0.46 21.09
CA ARG A 99 16.67 -0.84 20.73
C ARG A 99 15.98 -1.46 21.96
N LEU A 100 14.66 -1.37 22.04
CA LEU A 100 13.89 -1.84 23.20
C LEU A 100 13.79 -3.36 23.24
N TYR A 101 13.41 -3.96 22.11
CA TYR A 101 13.16 -5.39 22.05
C TYR A 101 13.77 -6.00 20.79
N LYS A 102 14.60 -7.03 20.99
CA LYS A 102 15.03 -7.95 19.92
C LYS A 102 13.99 -9.06 19.80
N ILE A 103 13.34 -9.16 18.65
CA ILE A 103 12.35 -10.20 18.39
C ILE A 103 13.07 -11.49 18.02
N ARG A 104 12.94 -12.52 18.87
CA ARG A 104 13.47 -13.87 18.62
C ARG A 104 12.34 -14.88 18.64
N ARG A 105 12.31 -15.78 17.66
CA ARG A 105 11.28 -16.82 17.56
C ARG A 105 11.31 -17.71 18.82
N GLY A 106 10.16 -17.91 19.45
CA GLY A 106 10.01 -18.75 20.65
C GLY A 106 10.52 -18.18 21.97
N ARG A 107 11.18 -17.01 22.00
CA ARG A 107 11.79 -16.41 23.20
C ARG A 107 11.46 -14.91 23.36
N THR A 108 10.29 -14.47 22.91
CA THR A 108 9.83 -13.07 23.11
C THR A 108 9.08 -12.92 24.44
N ARG A 109 9.35 -11.83 25.17
CA ARG A 109 8.58 -11.49 26.37
C ARG A 109 7.14 -11.12 25.99
N PRO A 110 6.11 -11.48 26.79
CA PRO A 110 4.71 -11.20 26.46
C PRO A 110 4.41 -9.70 26.28
N GLN A 111 5.10 -8.83 27.02
CA GLN A 111 5.01 -7.38 26.83
C GLN A 111 5.43 -6.93 25.42
N ALA A 112 6.52 -7.51 24.88
CA ALA A 112 6.97 -7.21 23.52
C ALA A 112 6.01 -7.76 22.46
N LEU A 113 5.34 -8.89 22.74
CA LEU A 113 4.30 -9.44 21.88
C LEU A 113 3.08 -8.51 21.80
N LEU A 114 2.67 -7.90 22.92
CA LEU A 114 1.59 -6.90 22.93
C LEU A 114 1.96 -5.66 22.11
N PHE A 115 3.18 -5.14 22.25
CA PHE A 115 3.65 -4.04 21.42
C PHE A 115 3.71 -4.40 19.94
N LEU A 116 4.18 -5.60 19.60
CA LEU A 116 4.16 -6.11 18.22
C LEU A 116 2.73 -6.17 17.67
N CYS A 117 1.77 -6.64 18.47
CA CYS A 117 0.36 -6.67 18.09
C CYS A 117 -0.18 -5.27 17.80
N MET A 118 0.10 -4.29 18.66
CA MET A 118 -0.28 -2.89 18.44
C MET A 118 0.34 -2.32 17.16
N ILE A 119 1.61 -2.61 16.89
CA ILE A 119 2.28 -2.19 15.65
C ILE A 119 1.63 -2.86 14.43
N LEU A 120 1.30 -4.15 14.51
CA LEU A 120 0.60 -4.86 13.43
C LEU A 120 -0.79 -4.27 13.16
N LEU A 121 -1.55 -3.92 14.19
CA LEU A 121 -2.84 -3.23 14.04
C LEU A 121 -2.68 -1.88 13.34
N LEU A 122 -1.66 -1.10 13.71
CA LEU A 122 -1.34 0.17 13.05
C LEU A 122 -0.91 -0.02 11.59
N ILE A 123 -0.16 -1.08 11.27
CA ILE A 123 0.21 -1.43 9.90
C ILE A 123 -1.05 -1.78 9.09
N VAL A 124 -1.95 -2.59 9.62
CA VAL A 124 -3.21 -2.94 8.94
C VAL A 124 -4.01 -1.67 8.65
N LEU A 125 -4.19 -0.80 9.66
CA LEU A 125 -4.87 0.48 9.50
C LEU A 125 -4.21 1.35 8.40
N HIS A 126 -2.89 1.47 8.43
CA HIS A 126 -2.13 2.21 7.42
C HIS A 126 -2.34 1.62 6.01
N THR A 127 -2.24 0.28 5.86
CA THR A 127 -2.45 -0.36 4.56
C THR A 127 -3.87 -0.17 4.03
N SER A 128 -4.89 -0.21 4.88
CA SER A 128 -6.27 0.10 4.50
C SER A 128 -6.42 1.53 3.99
N TYR A 129 -5.78 2.49 4.65
CA TYR A 129 -5.76 3.88 4.19
C TYR A 129 -4.97 4.06 2.90
N MET A 130 -3.83 3.38 2.75
CA MET A 130 -2.96 3.51 1.58
C MET A 130 -3.69 3.15 0.27
N ILE A 131 -4.67 2.25 0.31
CA ILE A 131 -5.51 1.91 -0.85
C ILE A 131 -6.30 3.16 -1.35
N TYR A 132 -6.77 4.04 -0.45
CA TYR A 132 -7.43 5.30 -0.84
C TYR A 132 -6.49 6.23 -1.61
N SER A 133 -5.19 6.20 -1.30
CA SER A 133 -4.21 7.01 -2.03
C SER A 133 -3.77 6.35 -3.35
N LEU A 134 -3.84 5.02 -3.45
CA LEU A 134 -3.42 4.25 -4.62
C LEU A 134 -4.51 4.19 -5.71
N ALA A 135 -5.76 3.96 -5.30
CA ALA A 135 -6.89 3.78 -6.20
C ALA A 135 -8.12 4.52 -5.68
N PRO A 136 -8.09 5.87 -5.63
CA PRO A 136 -9.19 6.67 -5.11
C PRO A 136 -10.51 6.36 -5.81
N GLN A 137 -10.51 6.13 -7.13
CA GLN A 137 -11.72 5.82 -7.91
C GLN A 137 -12.38 4.51 -7.45
N TYR A 138 -11.57 3.49 -7.19
CA TYR A 138 -12.06 2.19 -6.71
C TYR A 138 -12.69 2.32 -5.32
N VAL A 139 -12.05 3.02 -4.39
CA VAL A 139 -12.50 3.06 -2.98
C VAL A 139 -13.59 4.10 -2.72
N MET A 140 -13.61 5.19 -3.48
CA MET A 140 -14.60 6.26 -3.30
C MET A 140 -15.94 5.93 -3.94
N TYR A 141 -15.94 5.48 -5.19
CA TYR A 141 -17.16 5.27 -5.98
C TYR A 141 -17.42 3.80 -6.36
N GLY A 142 -16.40 2.94 -6.34
CA GLY A 142 -16.55 1.51 -6.65
C GLY A 142 -17.03 1.25 -8.09
N SER A 143 -18.17 0.54 -8.23
CA SER A 143 -18.82 0.24 -9.52
C SER A 143 -19.97 1.19 -9.86
N GLN A 144 -20.16 2.28 -9.11
CA GLN A 144 -21.23 3.23 -9.41
C GLN A 144 -20.99 3.91 -10.76
N ASN A 145 -22.06 4.06 -11.54
CA ASN A 145 -22.09 4.78 -12.80
C ASN A 145 -23.23 5.80 -12.75
N TYR A 146 -23.01 6.97 -13.32
CA TYR A 146 -24.05 7.98 -13.53
C TYR A 146 -24.39 8.09 -15.01
N LEU A 147 -25.57 8.62 -15.30
CA LEU A 147 -26.05 8.75 -16.67
C LEU A 147 -25.70 10.14 -17.17
N ILE A 148 -24.99 10.19 -18.29
CA ILE A 148 -24.78 11.45 -19.03
C ILE A 148 -25.73 11.47 -20.21
N GLU A 149 -26.48 12.55 -20.32
CA GLU A 149 -27.28 12.85 -21.49
C GLU A 149 -26.35 13.31 -22.63
N SER A 150 -26.18 12.47 -23.64
CA SER A 150 -25.43 12.84 -24.84
C SER A 150 -26.37 13.22 -25.96
N ASN A 151 -26.24 14.46 -26.46
CA ASN A 151 -26.94 14.91 -27.66
C ASN A 151 -26.25 14.28 -28.87
N VAL A 152 -26.72 13.11 -29.28
CA VAL A 152 -26.32 12.55 -30.56
C VAL A 152 -27.16 13.21 -31.64
N THR A 153 -26.57 14.13 -32.39
CA THR A 153 -27.17 14.65 -33.63
C THR A 153 -27.08 13.55 -34.68
N SER A 154 -28.09 12.69 -34.75
CA SER A 154 -28.21 11.74 -35.86
C SER A 154 -28.68 12.49 -37.11
N ASP A 155 -27.76 12.67 -38.07
CA ASP A 155 -28.07 13.07 -39.45
C ASP A 155 -28.79 11.92 -40.16
N ASP A 156 -30.05 11.69 -39.80
CA ASP A 156 -31.15 11.38 -40.72
C ASP A 156 -32.44 11.25 -39.90
N HIS A 157 -33.47 12.01 -40.25
CA HIS A 157 -34.81 11.99 -39.64
C HIS A 157 -34.93 12.36 -38.13
N LYS A 158 -34.97 13.68 -37.87
CA LYS A 158 -35.81 14.40 -36.88
C LYS A 158 -36.44 13.57 -35.73
N SER A 159 -35.60 13.04 -34.85
CA SER A 159 -35.97 12.57 -33.51
C SER A 159 -34.83 12.91 -32.56
N ASN A 160 -34.99 13.97 -31.76
CA ASN A 160 -34.07 14.30 -30.67
C ASN A 160 -34.15 13.19 -29.61
N SER A 161 -33.36 12.15 -29.81
CA SER A 161 -33.35 10.97 -28.94
C SER A 161 -32.20 11.17 -27.97
N THR A 162 -32.52 11.55 -26.74
CA THR A 162 -31.55 11.76 -25.65
C THR A 162 -31.03 10.39 -25.22
N LEU A 163 -29.84 10.01 -25.70
CA LEU A 163 -29.23 8.74 -25.31
C LEU A 163 -28.44 8.94 -24.02
N SER A 164 -28.97 8.39 -22.92
CA SER A 164 -28.28 8.34 -21.64
C SER A 164 -27.16 7.30 -21.71
N VAL A 165 -25.91 7.74 -21.78
CA VAL A 165 -24.74 6.86 -21.77
C VAL A 165 -24.25 6.70 -20.34
N PRO A 166 -24.07 5.46 -19.83
CA PRO A 166 -23.51 5.26 -18.51
C PRO A 166 -22.02 5.62 -18.51
N LYS A 167 -21.63 6.59 -17.67
CA LYS A 167 -20.23 6.92 -17.38
C LYS A 167 -19.93 6.55 -15.93
N ARG A 168 -18.71 6.08 -15.67
CA ARG A 168 -18.25 5.76 -14.31
C ARG A 168 -18.21 7.04 -13.46
N CYS A 169 -18.70 6.93 -12.23
CA CYS A 169 -18.64 8.03 -11.26
C CYS A 169 -17.20 8.54 -11.12
N ASP A 170 -17.06 9.86 -11.15
CA ASP A 170 -15.80 10.58 -11.02
C ASP A 170 -16.06 11.83 -10.17
N ALA A 171 -15.03 12.62 -9.88
CA ALA A 171 -15.15 13.84 -9.08
C ALA A 171 -16.07 14.91 -9.69
N ASP A 172 -16.28 14.89 -11.01
CA ASP A 172 -17.23 15.76 -11.72
C ASP A 172 -18.68 15.26 -11.68
N ALA A 173 -18.95 14.08 -11.11
CA ALA A 173 -20.27 13.51 -11.08
C ALA A 173 -21.17 14.25 -10.07
N PRO A 174 -22.46 14.44 -10.37
CA PRO A 174 -23.35 15.18 -9.48
C PRO A 174 -23.67 14.36 -8.21
N GLU A 175 -23.75 15.06 -7.07
CA GLU A 175 -23.86 14.44 -5.73
C GLU A 175 -25.14 13.61 -5.53
N ASP A 176 -26.17 13.84 -6.35
CA ASP A 176 -27.44 13.14 -6.35
C ASP A 176 -27.38 11.75 -7.03
N GLN A 177 -26.40 11.52 -7.92
CA GLN A 177 -26.27 10.26 -8.67
C GLN A 177 -25.10 9.39 -8.21
N CYS A 178 -24.05 9.98 -7.63
CA CYS A 178 -22.87 9.24 -7.14
C CYS A 178 -22.66 9.50 -5.64
N THR A 179 -22.57 8.43 -4.85
CA THR A 179 -22.38 8.51 -3.40
C THR A 179 -20.99 8.01 -3.00
N VAL A 180 -20.21 8.87 -2.36
CA VAL A 180 -18.86 8.52 -1.87
C VAL A 180 -18.90 7.69 -0.59
N THR A 181 -17.90 6.84 -0.42
CA THR A 181 -17.73 6.05 0.81
C THR A 181 -17.63 6.93 2.07
N ARG A 182 -18.33 6.55 3.15
CA ARG A 182 -18.33 7.29 4.43
C ARG A 182 -16.94 7.48 5.04
N THR A 183 -16.03 6.54 4.84
CA THR A 183 -14.63 6.64 5.28
C THR A 183 -13.92 7.83 4.61
N TYR A 184 -14.16 8.07 3.32
CA TYR A 184 -13.61 9.23 2.62
C TYR A 184 -14.15 10.54 3.22
N LEU A 185 -15.46 10.62 3.50
CA LEU A 185 -16.07 11.79 4.15
C LEU A 185 -15.47 12.06 5.53
N PHE A 186 -15.20 11.01 6.32
CA PHE A 186 -14.56 11.15 7.63
C PHE A 186 -13.15 11.72 7.52
N LEU A 187 -12.34 11.19 6.59
CA LEU A 187 -10.97 11.66 6.35
C LEU A 187 -10.94 13.11 5.87
N HIS A 188 -11.90 13.47 5.03
CA HIS A 188 -12.06 14.83 4.53
C HIS A 188 -12.55 15.80 5.61
N LYS A 189 -13.44 15.37 6.51
CA LYS A 189 -13.98 16.22 7.58
C LYS A 189 -12.87 16.75 8.50
N PHE A 190 -11.79 15.99 8.66
CA PHE A 190 -10.63 16.34 9.46
C PHE A 190 -9.40 16.54 8.58
N TRP A 191 -9.27 17.74 8.03
CA TRP A 191 -8.14 18.16 7.18
C TRP A 191 -6.77 17.72 7.74
N PHE A 192 -6.55 17.85 9.06
CA PHE A 192 -5.27 17.50 9.68
C PHE A 192 -4.87 16.03 9.47
N PHE A 193 -5.82 15.09 9.49
CA PHE A 193 -5.54 13.67 9.25
C PHE A 193 -5.11 13.48 7.80
N SER A 194 -5.85 14.06 6.85
CA SER A 194 -5.50 13.99 5.42
C SER A 194 -4.10 14.56 5.15
N ALA A 195 -3.78 15.72 5.74
CA ALA A 195 -2.47 16.34 5.60
C ALA A 195 -1.35 15.49 6.21
N ALA A 196 -1.54 14.96 7.42
CA ALA A 196 -0.55 14.09 8.08
C ALA A 196 -0.26 12.83 7.25
N TYR A 197 -1.29 12.21 6.68
CA TYR A 197 -1.13 11.05 5.80
C TYR A 197 -0.42 11.39 4.49
N TYR A 198 -0.71 12.55 3.89
CA TYR A 198 -0.01 13.04 2.71
C TYR A 198 1.49 13.19 2.96
N PHE A 199 1.88 13.88 4.04
CA PHE A 199 3.29 14.00 4.42
C PHE A 199 3.90 12.64 4.81
N GLY A 200 3.12 11.76 5.45
CA GLY A 200 3.52 10.39 5.76
C GLY A 200 3.87 9.58 4.51
N ASN A 201 3.11 9.71 3.42
CA ASN A 201 3.41 9.05 2.15
C ASN A 201 4.76 9.53 1.57
N TRP A 202 5.02 10.84 1.60
CA TRP A 202 6.31 11.40 1.18
C TRP A 202 7.47 10.91 2.04
N ALA A 203 7.27 10.83 3.37
CA ALA A 203 8.27 10.27 4.27
C ALA A 203 8.53 8.78 3.97
N PHE A 204 7.49 7.99 3.72
CA PHE A 204 7.62 6.58 3.33
C PHE A 204 8.40 6.41 2.02
N LEU A 205 8.08 7.20 0.99
CA LEU A 205 8.82 7.21 -0.28
C LEU A 205 10.29 7.57 -0.07
N GLY A 206 10.58 8.58 0.75
CA GLY A 206 11.94 8.99 1.08
C GLY A 206 12.74 7.88 1.77
N VAL A 207 12.16 7.25 2.81
CA VAL A 207 12.80 6.14 3.53
C VAL A 207 13.04 4.94 2.61
N PHE A 208 12.08 4.62 1.73
CA PHE A 208 12.23 3.53 0.76
C PHE A 208 13.38 3.79 -0.22
N LEU A 209 13.47 5.01 -0.78
CA LEU A 209 14.56 5.39 -1.69
C LEU A 209 15.92 5.34 -0.99
N ILE A 210 16.02 5.85 0.24
CA ILE A 210 17.24 5.75 1.04
C ILE A 210 17.61 4.29 1.27
N GLY A 211 16.63 3.44 1.63
CA GLY A 211 16.83 2.00 1.80
C GLY A 211 17.33 1.31 0.53
N LEU A 212 16.76 1.64 -0.63
CA LEU A 212 17.23 1.13 -1.92
C LEU A 212 18.65 1.58 -2.24
N ILE A 213 18.96 2.88 -2.08
CA ILE A 213 20.31 3.41 -2.34
C ILE A 213 21.32 2.72 -1.42
N VAL A 214 21.03 2.61 -0.13
CA VAL A 214 21.89 1.92 0.84
C VAL A 214 22.06 0.45 0.47
N SER A 215 20.99 -0.24 0.03
CA SER A 215 21.07 -1.64 -0.41
C SER A 215 21.87 -1.81 -1.70
N CYS A 216 21.87 -0.82 -2.59
CA CYS A 216 22.67 -0.83 -3.82
C CYS A 216 24.15 -0.51 -3.56
N CYS A 217 24.42 0.43 -2.65
CA CYS A 217 25.78 0.89 -2.33
C CYS A 217 26.51 -0.01 -1.32
N LYS A 218 25.79 -0.62 -0.37
CA LYS A 218 26.36 -1.52 0.62
C LYS A 218 26.51 -2.90 -0.01
N GLY A 219 27.73 -3.20 -0.46
CA GLY A 219 28.07 -4.45 -1.16
C GLY A 219 27.47 -5.69 -0.50
N LYS A 220 26.95 -6.60 -1.35
CA LYS A 220 26.21 -7.80 -0.95
C LYS A 220 27.00 -8.63 0.09
N LYS A 221 26.53 -8.70 1.34
CA LYS A 221 26.80 -9.90 2.16
C LYS A 221 26.10 -11.06 1.44
N SER A 222 26.88 -12.05 0.99
CA SER A 222 26.34 -13.17 0.24
C SER A 222 25.42 -14.00 1.15
N VAL A 223 24.37 -14.58 0.57
CA VAL A 223 23.37 -15.46 1.23
C VAL A 223 24.02 -16.63 2.02
N ILE A 224 25.31 -16.88 1.81
CA ILE A 224 26.08 -17.93 2.46
C ILE A 224 26.31 -17.62 3.95
N GLU A 225 26.54 -16.35 4.32
CA GLU A 225 26.90 -15.96 5.70
C GLU A 225 25.72 -16.07 6.69
N GLY A 226 24.48 -16.10 6.19
CA GLY A 226 23.28 -16.29 7.03
C GLY A 226 22.95 -17.76 7.32
N ILE A 227 23.57 -18.71 6.61
CA ILE A 227 23.39 -20.15 6.89
C ILE A 227 24.27 -20.54 8.08
N ASP A 228 25.45 -19.93 8.23
CA ASP A 228 26.41 -20.23 9.30
C ASP A 228 25.93 -19.70 10.67
N GLU A 229 25.22 -18.56 10.73
CA GLU A 229 24.71 -18.00 12.00
C GLU A 229 23.58 -18.83 12.66
N ASP A 230 22.82 -19.60 11.87
CA ASP A 230 21.76 -20.48 12.40
C ASP A 230 22.30 -21.86 12.84
N SER A 231 23.50 -22.26 12.39
CA SER A 231 24.16 -23.52 12.80
C SER A 231 25.00 -23.40 14.07
N ASP A 232 25.50 -22.21 14.42
CA ASP A 232 26.40 -22.03 15.57
C ASP A 232 25.68 -21.92 16.94
N LEU A 233 24.35 -22.11 17.00
CA LEU A 233 23.55 -22.01 18.23
C LEU A 233 22.73 -23.27 18.51
N SER A 234 23.25 -24.46 18.21
CA SER A 234 22.71 -25.73 18.69
C SER A 234 23.55 -26.41 19.78
N ASP A 235 24.75 -25.91 20.07
CA ASP A 235 25.69 -26.54 21.01
C ASP A 235 25.94 -25.67 22.25
N GLU A 236 24.95 -25.53 23.14
CA GLU A 236 25.21 -25.08 24.52
C GLU A 236 24.02 -25.40 25.45
N GLU A 237 23.87 -26.69 25.79
CA GLU A 237 23.09 -27.13 26.95
C GLU A 237 24.06 -27.77 27.96
N PRO A 238 24.53 -27.04 28.98
CA PRO A 238 25.37 -27.62 30.01
C PRO A 238 24.51 -28.49 30.92
N SER A 239 24.83 -29.78 30.92
CA SER A 239 24.34 -30.78 31.87
C SER A 239 24.73 -30.38 33.31
N ALA A 240 23.74 -29.91 34.07
CA ALA A 240 23.88 -29.70 35.51
C ALA A 240 22.93 -30.66 36.27
N TYR A 241 23.31 -31.93 36.28
CA TYR A 241 22.94 -32.87 37.33
C TYR A 241 24.20 -33.61 37.78
N SER A 242 24.86 -33.09 38.81
CA SER A 242 25.72 -33.90 39.66
C SER A 242 25.89 -33.25 41.04
N VAL A 243 25.63 -34.12 42.03
CA VAL A 243 25.81 -34.02 43.49
C VAL A 243 24.64 -33.40 44.27
#